data_AF-A0A061JB74-F1
#
_entry.id   AF-A0A061JB74-F1
#
_cell.length_a   1.000
_cell.length_b   1.000
_cell.length_c   1.000
_cell.angle_alpha   90.00
_cell.angle_beta   90.00
_cell.angle_gamma   90.00
#
_symmetry.space_group_name_H-M   'P 1'
#
loop_
_entity.id
_entity.type
_entity.pdbx_description
1 polymer ?
#
loop_
_entity_poly.entity_id
_entity_poly.type
_entity_poly.pdbx_seq_one_letter_code
_entity_poly.pdbx_strand_id
1 'polypeptide(L)'
;MPFAPCCLRRRGFNTSLRGVFSFRMGMFLPITANYAGAWIYDHSPCCCGKRCFWNFFSTRGGGNEAAAQTANTVQHQNIVNKAHRDASLHNERLLDACLDLLALCRGEDTDRSSTDAVTAVVEATLHDVRKTPSEQFDLVYAALCLPIATTNRQVHRCLMVVLEAFLPEVLFRIFESEDLIVVGPDGASRRDALLRFVHALLGQADVPDGVENEEVVLVYLDDVGALFPSLRRNPAFLELEANATCIAMKARLFALLSRLCAEFDTAGTGKVDLAELQATSQRVLGEGKARMLLDGAQPDKDGKIRYTQLTSLLTRPPPRPK
;
A
#
# COMPACT_ATOMS: atom_id res chain seq x y z
N MET A 1 -31.73 46.69 -14.11
CA MET A 1 -31.47 46.95 -15.55
C MET A 1 -30.47 48.08 -15.66
N PRO A 2 -29.64 48.15 -16.70
CA PRO A 2 -28.96 47.09 -17.46
C PRO A 2 -27.41 47.27 -17.27
N PHE A 3 -26.43 46.78 -18.03
CA PHE A 3 -26.34 45.94 -19.25
C PHE A 3 -25.15 44.94 -19.08
N ALA A 4 -25.28 43.76 -19.67
CA ALA A 4 -24.19 43.02 -20.34
C ALA A 4 -24.39 43.21 -21.88
N PRO A 5 -23.62 42.60 -22.81
CA PRO A 5 -22.46 41.71 -22.68
C PRO A 5 -21.32 42.06 -23.66
N CYS A 6 -20.32 41.18 -23.81
CA CYS A 6 -19.70 40.98 -25.13
C CYS A 6 -19.23 39.53 -25.32
N CYS A 7 -19.94 38.79 -26.18
CA CYS A 7 -19.59 37.43 -26.56
C CYS A 7 -18.58 37.44 -27.72
N LEU A 8 -17.67 36.47 -27.76
CA LEU A 8 -17.08 36.01 -29.02
C LEU A 8 -17.21 34.49 -29.14
N ARG A 9 -17.69 34.04 -30.32
CA ARG A 9 -18.12 32.68 -30.65
C ARG A 9 -17.81 32.41 -32.11
N ARG A 10 -17.57 31.14 -32.49
CA ARG A 10 -17.19 30.56 -33.82
C ARG A 10 -15.68 30.29 -33.92
N ARG A 11 -15.19 29.25 -34.60
CA ARG A 11 -15.72 28.06 -35.34
C ARG A 11 -14.51 27.07 -35.38
N GLY A 12 -14.58 25.75 -35.55
CA GLY A 12 -15.56 24.81 -36.11
C GLY A 12 -14.83 23.80 -37.04
N PHE A 13 -15.42 22.63 -37.36
CA PHE A 13 -14.88 21.54 -38.22
C PHE A 13 -13.73 20.68 -37.63
N ASN A 14 -13.52 19.41 -38.03
CA ASN A 14 -14.48 18.33 -38.35
C ASN A 14 -13.77 16.95 -38.32
N THR A 15 -14.53 15.89 -38.01
CA THR A 15 -14.40 14.47 -38.41
C THR A 15 -13.09 13.89 -39.01
N SER A 16 -12.70 12.75 -38.42
CA SER A 16 -12.25 11.51 -39.10
C SER A 16 -10.87 11.44 -39.76
N LEU A 17 -10.06 10.48 -39.29
CA LEU A 17 -9.55 9.42 -40.19
C LEU A 17 -9.24 8.12 -39.43
N ARG A 18 -9.77 7.00 -39.95
CA ARG A 18 -9.38 5.64 -39.55
C ARG A 18 -7.96 5.34 -40.04
N GLY A 19 -7.12 4.74 -39.20
CA GLY A 19 -5.83 4.20 -39.58
C GLY A 19 -5.66 2.77 -39.07
N VAL A 20 -5.91 1.78 -39.93
CA VAL A 20 -5.65 0.37 -39.66
C VAL A 20 -4.20 0.06 -40.02
N PHE A 21 -3.44 -0.55 -39.11
CA PHE A 21 -2.30 -1.38 -39.50
C PHE A 21 -2.15 -2.60 -38.60
N SER A 22 -1.95 -3.75 -39.26
CA SER A 22 -1.94 -5.09 -38.66
C SER A 22 -0.54 -5.51 -38.20
N PHE A 23 -0.53 -6.44 -37.24
CA PHE A 23 0.47 -7.52 -37.08
C PHE A 23 1.94 -7.23 -37.42
N ARG A 24 2.78 -7.27 -36.39
CA ARG A 24 3.97 -8.14 -36.47
C ARG A 24 4.26 -8.85 -35.15
N MET A 25 4.13 -10.17 -35.19
CA MET A 25 4.58 -11.08 -34.15
C MET A 25 6.11 -11.07 -34.15
N GLY A 26 6.73 -10.88 -32.98
CA GLY A 26 8.18 -10.93 -32.80
C GLY A 26 8.51 -11.64 -31.50
N MET A 27 8.81 -12.94 -31.57
CA MET A 27 9.29 -13.67 -30.40
C MET A 27 10.70 -13.21 -30.03
N PHE A 28 10.89 -12.83 -28.77
CA PHE A 28 12.21 -12.84 -28.13
C PHE A 28 12.09 -13.43 -26.72
N LEU A 29 12.48 -14.70 -26.61
CA LEU A 29 13.04 -15.25 -25.37
C LEU A 29 14.49 -14.74 -25.25
N PRO A 30 14.94 -14.44 -24.02
CA PRO A 30 16.15 -15.11 -23.52
C PRO A 30 15.81 -15.90 -22.24
N ILE A 31 16.07 -17.21 -22.23
CA ILE A 31 17.33 -17.82 -21.77
C ILE A 31 17.48 -17.76 -20.24
N THR A 32 17.20 -18.90 -19.63
CA THR A 32 17.55 -19.27 -18.26
C THR A 32 19.06 -19.30 -18.07
N ALA A 33 19.56 -18.67 -17.01
CA ALA A 33 20.90 -18.92 -16.47
C ALA A 33 20.76 -19.62 -15.11
N ASN A 34 20.94 -20.93 -15.09
CA ASN A 34 21.12 -21.67 -13.84
C ASN A 34 22.46 -21.29 -13.21
N TYR A 35 22.44 -20.88 -11.95
CA TYR A 35 23.59 -21.04 -11.07
C TYR A 35 23.17 -21.86 -9.85
N ALA A 36 23.54 -23.14 -9.89
CA ALA A 36 23.44 -24.02 -8.73
C ALA A 36 24.61 -23.73 -7.78
N GLY A 37 24.34 -22.98 -6.71
CA GLY A 37 25.25 -22.81 -5.58
C GLY A 37 24.80 -23.71 -4.43
N ALA A 38 25.32 -24.94 -4.38
CA ALA A 38 25.02 -25.84 -3.26
C ALA A 38 25.79 -25.41 -2.01
N TRP A 39 25.06 -25.00 -0.98
CA TRP A 39 25.58 -24.89 0.39
C TRP A 39 24.73 -25.75 1.32
N ILE A 40 25.41 -26.59 2.08
CA ILE A 40 24.81 -27.56 2.98
C ILE A 40 24.32 -26.81 4.21
N TYR A 41 23.05 -27.04 4.58
CA TYR A 41 22.45 -26.49 5.79
C TYR A 41 23.10 -27.08 7.03
N ASP A 42 23.40 -26.21 7.98
CA ASP A 42 23.27 -26.54 9.40
C ASP A 42 22.74 -25.31 10.16
N HIS A 43 22.27 -25.54 11.39
CA HIS A 43 21.69 -24.57 12.35
C HIS A 43 20.17 -24.34 12.34
N SER A 44 19.53 -25.10 13.24
CA SER A 44 18.71 -24.61 14.37
C SER A 44 17.39 -23.85 14.08
N PRO A 45 16.23 -24.38 14.52
CA PRO A 45 14.95 -23.70 14.40
C PRO A 45 14.80 -22.60 15.47
N CYS A 46 15.31 -21.40 15.17
CA CYS A 46 14.97 -20.24 15.98
C CYS A 46 13.51 -19.84 15.70
N CYS A 47 12.63 -20.04 16.69
CA CYS A 47 11.20 -19.76 16.59
C CYS A 47 10.89 -18.25 16.61
N CYS A 48 11.30 -17.52 15.57
CA CYS A 48 10.85 -16.16 15.33
C CYS A 48 9.34 -16.17 15.07
N GLY A 49 8.58 -15.49 15.94
CA GLY A 49 7.13 -15.41 15.83
C GLY A 49 6.71 -14.85 14.48
N LYS A 50 5.88 -15.59 13.74
CA LYS A 50 5.42 -15.23 12.39
C LYS A 50 4.65 -13.90 12.39
N ARG A 51 5.37 -12.81 12.18
CA ARG A 51 4.78 -11.50 11.86
C ARG A 51 4.33 -11.52 10.41
N CYS A 52 3.03 -11.69 10.21
CA CYS A 52 2.41 -11.43 8.92
C CYS A 52 2.35 -9.92 8.71
N PHE A 53 3.38 -9.35 8.10
CA PHE A 53 3.33 -7.96 7.64
C PHE A 53 2.19 -7.84 6.62
N TRP A 54 1.23 -6.96 6.91
CA TRP A 54 0.02 -6.78 6.11
C TRP A 54 0.29 -5.80 4.98
N ASN A 55 0.74 -6.29 3.82
CA ASN A 55 0.70 -5.46 2.62
C ASN A 55 -0.75 -5.37 2.11
N PHE A 56 -1.43 -4.26 2.43
CA PHE A 56 -2.83 -3.97 2.09
C PHE A 56 -3.11 -3.99 0.57
N PHE A 57 -2.08 -3.83 -0.27
CA PHE A 57 -2.22 -3.73 -1.72
C PHE A 57 -1.97 -5.06 -2.46
N SER A 58 -1.60 -6.13 -1.75
CA SER A 58 -1.26 -7.45 -2.30
C SER A 58 -2.41 -8.23 -2.98
N THR A 59 -3.55 -7.60 -3.25
CA THR A 59 -4.70 -8.20 -3.96
C THR A 59 -4.68 -7.87 -5.45
N ARG A 60 -3.96 -8.69 -6.23
CA ARG A 60 -3.97 -8.62 -7.70
C ARG A 60 -5.40 -8.77 -8.24
N GLY A 61 -5.88 -7.74 -8.94
CA GLY A 61 -7.17 -7.76 -9.61
C GLY A 61 -7.24 -8.83 -10.70
N GLY A 62 -8.38 -9.53 -10.77
CA GLY A 62 -8.65 -10.54 -11.78
C GLY A 62 -10.14 -10.85 -11.80
N GLY A 63 -10.89 -10.16 -12.66
CA GLY A 63 -12.30 -10.48 -12.89
C GLY A 63 -12.43 -11.75 -13.72
N ASN A 64 -13.35 -12.63 -13.32
CA ASN A 64 -14.09 -13.51 -14.22
C ASN A 64 -15.32 -14.05 -13.48
N GLU A 65 -16.49 -13.96 -14.12
CA GLU A 65 -17.73 -14.50 -13.57
C GLU A 65 -17.90 -15.99 -13.90
N ALA A 66 -18.55 -16.70 -12.99
CA ALA A 66 -19.34 -17.92 -13.22
C ALA A 66 -18.71 -19.14 -13.93
N ALA A 67 -17.97 -19.98 -13.18
CA ALA A 67 -18.13 -21.45 -13.21
C ALA A 67 -17.35 -22.17 -12.08
N ALA A 68 -17.82 -23.37 -11.70
CA ALA A 68 -17.13 -24.40 -10.89
C ALA A 68 -16.65 -24.04 -9.45
N GLN A 69 -17.46 -24.38 -8.45
CA GLN A 69 -17.17 -24.11 -7.02
C GLN A 69 -16.04 -24.95 -6.38
N THR A 70 -15.55 -26.02 -7.02
CA THR A 70 -14.44 -26.87 -6.51
C THR A 70 -13.09 -26.61 -7.17
N ALA A 71 -13.05 -26.10 -8.41
CA ALA A 71 -11.79 -25.65 -9.01
C ALA A 71 -11.31 -24.34 -8.36
N ASN A 72 -12.26 -23.47 -8.00
CA ASN A 72 -11.99 -22.18 -7.36
C ASN A 72 -11.33 -22.32 -5.98
N THR A 73 -11.64 -23.34 -5.17
CA THR A 73 -11.01 -23.49 -3.84
C THR A 73 -9.54 -23.85 -3.94
N VAL A 74 -9.17 -24.76 -4.86
CA VAL A 74 -7.76 -25.11 -5.12
C VAL A 74 -7.00 -23.94 -5.72
N GLN A 75 -7.61 -23.22 -6.67
CA GLN A 75 -6.99 -22.02 -7.25
C GLN A 75 -6.82 -20.90 -6.21
N HIS A 76 -7.83 -20.66 -5.37
CA HIS A 76 -7.75 -19.68 -4.28
C HIS A 76 -6.71 -20.07 -3.23
N GLN A 77 -6.63 -21.35 -2.84
CA GLN A 77 -5.58 -21.84 -1.94
C GLN A 77 -4.19 -21.67 -2.55
N ASN A 78 -4.02 -21.90 -3.85
CA ASN A 78 -2.75 -21.66 -4.54
C ASN A 78 -2.39 -20.17 -4.61
N ILE A 79 -3.36 -19.28 -4.80
CA ILE A 79 -3.16 -17.83 -4.74
C ILE A 79 -2.77 -17.38 -3.33
N VAL A 80 -3.47 -17.85 -2.29
CA VAL A 80 -3.16 -17.56 -0.88
C VAL A 80 -1.78 -18.10 -0.50
N ASN A 81 -1.45 -19.34 -0.90
CA ASN A 81 -0.14 -19.94 -0.66
C ASN A 81 0.98 -19.16 -1.37
N LYS A 82 0.73 -18.66 -2.58
CA LYS A 82 1.68 -17.81 -3.30
C LYS A 82 1.85 -16.47 -2.59
N ALA A 83 0.76 -15.75 -2.31
CA ALA A 83 0.80 -14.47 -1.60
C ALA A 83 1.52 -14.59 -0.24
N HIS A 84 1.34 -15.70 0.48
CA HIS A 84 2.06 -15.96 1.73
C HIS A 84 3.58 -16.12 1.52
N ARG A 85 4.02 -16.81 0.46
CA ARG A 85 5.45 -16.94 0.12
C ARG A 85 6.05 -15.60 -0.33
N ASP A 86 5.35 -14.89 -1.19
CA ASP A 86 5.77 -13.59 -1.71
C ASP A 86 5.91 -12.58 -0.54
N ALA A 87 4.96 -12.60 0.41
CA ALA A 87 5.05 -11.81 1.64
C ALA A 87 6.22 -12.24 2.54
N SER A 88 6.51 -13.54 2.71
CA SER A 88 7.69 -13.98 3.48
C SER A 88 9.00 -13.48 2.86
N LEU A 89 9.17 -13.61 1.54
CA LEU A 89 10.37 -13.14 0.83
C LEU A 89 10.51 -11.61 0.90
N HIS A 90 9.41 -10.87 0.87
CA HIS A 90 9.42 -9.43 1.06
C HIS A 90 9.79 -9.04 2.51
N ASN A 91 9.28 -9.77 3.52
CA ASN A 91 9.63 -9.55 4.92
C ASN A 91 11.11 -9.86 5.23
N GLU A 92 11.69 -10.88 4.58
CA GLU A 92 13.12 -11.18 4.65
C GLU A 92 13.95 -10.01 4.10
N ARG A 93 13.63 -9.53 2.89
CA ARG A 93 14.28 -8.34 2.30
C ARG A 93 14.15 -7.08 3.14
N LEU A 94 12.98 -6.87 3.74
CA LEU A 94 12.72 -5.73 4.62
C LEU A 94 13.56 -5.80 5.90
N LEU A 95 13.69 -6.99 6.50
CA LEU A 95 14.55 -7.21 7.66
C LEU A 95 16.02 -6.99 7.33
N ASP A 96 16.50 -7.55 6.22
CA ASP A 96 17.87 -7.36 5.74
C ASP A 96 18.17 -5.87 5.49
N ALA A 97 17.27 -5.15 4.81
CA ALA A 97 17.40 -3.71 4.59
C ALA A 97 17.43 -2.89 5.90
N CYS A 98 16.65 -3.28 6.91
CA CYS A 98 16.69 -2.65 8.23
C CYS A 98 18.00 -2.93 8.99
N LEU A 99 18.55 -4.14 8.88
CA LEU A 99 19.84 -4.50 9.47
C LEU A 99 21.00 -3.78 8.78
N ASP A 100 20.98 -3.69 7.45
CA ASP A 100 21.93 -2.90 6.64
C ASP A 100 21.89 -1.41 7.05
N LEU A 101 20.71 -0.83 7.22
CA LEU A 101 20.56 0.56 7.68
C LEU A 101 21.21 0.80 9.04
N LEU A 102 20.97 -0.09 10.01
CA LEU A 102 21.60 -0.02 11.34
C LEU A 102 23.11 -0.26 11.29
N ALA A 103 23.62 -1.06 10.36
CA ALA A 103 25.05 -1.27 10.18
C ALA A 103 25.73 -0.04 9.56
N LEU A 104 25.12 0.55 8.52
CA LEU A 104 25.63 1.70 7.79
C LEU A 104 25.66 2.98 8.64
N CYS A 105 24.74 3.14 9.60
CA CYS A 105 24.69 4.30 10.50
C CYS A 105 25.56 4.16 11.77
N ARG A 106 26.36 3.10 11.87
CA ARG A 106 27.39 2.91 12.92
C ARG A 106 28.80 3.32 12.49
N GLY A 107 28.96 3.88 11.28
CA GLY A 107 30.23 4.42 10.81
C GLY A 107 30.63 5.70 11.55
N GLU A 108 31.93 5.96 11.63
CA GLU A 108 32.48 7.12 12.37
C GLU A 108 32.16 8.48 11.71
N ASP A 109 31.82 8.50 10.42
CA ASP A 109 31.50 9.71 9.63
C ASP A 109 29.99 10.09 9.63
N THR A 110 29.13 9.35 10.36
CA THR A 110 27.68 9.58 10.32
C THR A 110 27.24 10.66 11.32
N ASP A 111 26.58 11.73 10.85
CA ASP A 111 25.98 12.71 11.75
C ASP A 111 24.87 12.09 12.61
N ARG A 112 24.84 12.51 13.88
CA ARG A 112 23.92 11.98 14.90
C ARG A 112 22.45 12.14 14.49
N SER A 113 22.08 13.26 13.85
CA SER A 113 20.70 13.46 13.38
C SER A 113 20.28 12.43 12.33
N SER A 114 21.24 11.96 11.51
CA SER A 114 21.01 10.93 10.49
C SER A 114 20.88 9.54 11.11
N THR A 115 21.73 9.21 12.09
CA THR A 115 21.61 7.95 12.84
C THR A 115 20.31 7.89 13.65
N ASP A 116 19.90 8.98 14.31
CA ASP A 116 18.65 9.06 15.06
C ASP A 116 17.44 8.88 14.13
N ALA A 117 17.42 9.53 12.96
CA ALA A 117 16.35 9.40 11.97
C ALA A 117 16.24 7.99 11.37
N VAL A 118 17.37 7.37 11.01
CA VAL A 118 17.37 5.99 10.48
C VAL A 118 16.97 4.98 11.56
N THR A 119 17.37 5.19 12.81
CA THR A 119 16.92 4.37 13.94
C THR A 119 15.40 4.48 14.11
N ALA A 120 14.84 5.70 14.04
CA ALA A 120 13.40 5.91 14.11
C ALA A 120 12.62 5.22 12.96
N VAL A 121 13.18 5.18 11.75
CA VAL A 121 12.62 4.41 10.62
C VAL A 121 12.60 2.91 10.94
N VAL A 122 13.71 2.35 11.41
CA VAL A 122 13.80 0.91 11.72
C VAL A 122 12.91 0.53 12.91
N GLU A 123 12.82 1.36 13.94
CA GLU A 123 11.90 1.17 15.06
C GLU A 123 10.43 1.23 14.63
N ALA A 124 10.05 2.22 13.80
CA ALA A 124 8.68 2.31 13.29
C ALA A 124 8.31 1.17 12.32
N THR A 125 9.29 0.60 11.62
CA THR A 125 9.08 -0.51 10.68
C THR A 125 9.03 -1.86 11.40
N LEU A 126 9.94 -2.13 12.34
CA LEU A 126 10.09 -3.43 12.99
C LEU A 126 9.40 -3.53 14.35
N HIS A 127 9.17 -2.43 15.07
CA HIS A 127 8.75 -2.49 16.47
C HIS A 127 7.42 -1.79 16.77
N ASP A 128 7.12 -0.65 16.14
CA ASP A 128 5.89 0.11 16.44
C ASP A 128 4.72 -0.19 15.48
N VAL A 129 3.95 -1.22 15.82
CA VAL A 129 2.74 -1.64 15.09
C VAL A 129 1.59 -0.61 15.18
N ARG A 130 1.75 0.47 15.96
CA ARG A 130 0.72 1.51 16.13
C ARG A 130 0.80 2.63 15.09
N LYS A 131 1.95 2.79 14.41
CA LYS A 131 2.11 3.83 13.39
C LYS A 131 1.20 3.58 12.20
N THR A 132 0.60 4.64 11.66
CA THR A 132 -0.13 4.55 10.38
C THR A 132 0.86 4.43 9.22
N PRO A 133 0.44 3.90 8.05
CA PRO A 133 1.27 3.91 6.85
C PRO A 133 1.73 5.32 6.45
N SER A 134 0.92 6.35 6.71
CA SER A 134 1.28 7.76 6.46
C SER A 134 2.39 8.24 7.42
N GLU A 135 2.33 7.89 8.69
CA GLU A 135 3.39 8.21 9.66
C GLU A 135 4.69 7.44 9.40
N GLN A 136 4.60 6.21 8.87
CA GLN A 136 5.76 5.44 8.38
C GLN A 136 6.35 6.08 7.12
N PHE A 137 5.50 6.53 6.20
CA PHE A 137 5.93 7.30 5.02
C PHE A 137 6.66 8.58 5.41
N ASP A 138 6.14 9.37 6.36
CA ASP A 138 6.77 10.62 6.79
C ASP A 138 8.20 10.40 7.34
N LEU A 139 8.39 9.35 8.14
CA LEU A 139 9.72 8.99 8.66
C LEU A 139 10.68 8.58 7.54
N VAL A 140 10.25 7.71 6.62
CA VAL A 140 11.10 7.22 5.52
C VAL A 140 11.40 8.34 4.53
N TYR A 141 10.42 9.17 4.19
CA TYR A 141 10.59 10.32 3.30
C TYR A 141 11.51 11.38 3.93
N ALA A 142 11.37 11.66 5.23
CA ALA A 142 12.30 12.53 5.95
C ALA A 142 13.74 11.98 5.91
N ALA A 143 13.92 10.68 6.15
CA ALA A 143 15.23 10.03 6.07
C ALA A 143 15.83 10.03 4.64
N LEU A 144 15.00 9.83 3.59
CA LEU A 144 15.40 9.95 2.18
C LEU A 144 15.86 11.38 1.82
N CYS A 145 15.30 12.41 2.48
CA CYS A 145 15.71 13.80 2.29
C CYS A 145 17.02 14.19 3.01
N LEU A 146 17.62 13.29 3.81
CA LEU A 146 18.86 13.59 4.55
C LEU A 146 20.12 13.45 3.69
N PRO A 147 21.20 14.21 4.00
CA PRO A 147 22.47 14.12 3.28
C PRO A 147 23.07 12.70 3.20
N ILE A 148 22.83 11.86 4.22
CA ILE A 148 23.28 10.47 4.22
C ILE A 148 22.65 9.67 3.07
N ALA A 149 21.35 9.85 2.80
CA ALA A 149 20.63 9.12 1.76
C ALA A 149 20.99 9.65 0.36
N THR A 150 21.19 10.96 0.20
CA THR A 150 21.62 11.54 -1.08
C THR A 150 23.05 11.14 -1.45
N THR A 151 23.92 10.94 -0.46
CA THR A 151 25.35 10.65 -0.67
C THR A 151 25.64 9.14 -0.72
N ASN A 152 25.00 8.34 0.15
CA ASN A 152 25.22 6.91 0.24
C ASN A 152 24.11 6.13 -0.48
N ARG A 153 24.42 5.65 -1.70
CA ARG A 153 23.51 4.84 -2.52
C ARG A 153 22.99 3.57 -1.84
N GLN A 154 23.71 2.99 -0.88
CA GLN A 154 23.22 1.81 -0.16
C GLN A 154 22.13 2.22 0.85
N VAL A 155 22.34 3.29 1.62
CA VAL A 155 21.32 3.85 2.53
C VAL A 155 20.05 4.21 1.75
N HIS A 156 20.18 4.88 0.60
CA HIS A 156 19.04 5.15 -0.29
C HIS A 156 18.31 3.87 -0.71
N ARG A 157 19.02 2.82 -1.15
CA ARG A 157 18.41 1.55 -1.56
C ARG A 157 17.66 0.88 -0.42
N CYS A 158 18.25 0.83 0.77
CA CYS A 158 17.59 0.22 1.92
C CYS A 158 16.35 1.02 2.35
N LEU A 159 16.40 2.37 2.34
CA LEU A 159 15.22 3.21 2.58
C LEU A 159 14.13 3.00 1.52
N MET A 160 14.49 2.79 0.25
CA MET A 160 13.53 2.44 -0.80
C MET A 160 12.89 1.06 -0.59
N VAL A 161 13.63 0.05 -0.11
CA VAL A 161 13.04 -1.26 0.26
C VAL A 161 12.07 -1.10 1.44
N VAL A 162 12.38 -0.24 2.41
CA VAL A 162 11.45 0.08 3.51
C VAL A 162 10.20 0.80 2.98
N LEU A 163 10.36 1.72 2.01
CA LEU A 163 9.25 2.43 1.36
C LEU A 163 8.31 1.48 0.57
N GLU A 164 8.86 0.45 -0.08
CA GLU A 164 8.10 -0.58 -0.81
C GLU A 164 7.10 -1.33 0.12
N ALA A 165 7.42 -1.46 1.42
CA ALA A 165 6.69 -2.34 2.33
C ALA A 165 5.27 -1.86 2.70
N PHE A 166 4.99 -0.56 2.62
CA PHE A 166 3.72 0.03 3.02
C PHE A 166 3.05 0.91 1.94
N LEU A 167 3.75 1.26 0.86
CA LEU A 167 3.13 1.99 -0.26
C LEU A 167 2.34 1.06 -1.21
N PRO A 168 1.31 1.58 -1.92
CA PRO A 168 0.74 0.92 -3.08
C PRO A 168 1.81 0.67 -4.16
N GLU A 169 1.84 -0.53 -4.75
CA GLU A 169 2.80 -0.92 -5.80
C GLU A 169 2.88 0.11 -6.95
N VAL A 170 1.74 0.65 -7.37
CA VAL A 170 1.67 1.67 -8.44
C VAL A 170 2.36 2.97 -8.01
N LEU A 171 2.21 3.39 -6.75
CA LEU A 171 2.87 4.57 -6.21
C LEU A 171 4.38 4.33 -6.04
N PHE A 172 4.77 3.16 -5.52
CA PHE A 172 6.19 2.80 -5.38
C PHE A 172 6.93 2.82 -6.73
N ARG A 173 6.32 2.29 -7.81
CA ARG A 173 6.87 2.37 -9.17
C ARG A 173 7.13 3.80 -9.66
N ILE A 174 6.40 4.80 -9.14
CA ILE A 174 6.65 6.21 -9.47
C ILE A 174 7.89 6.70 -8.72
N PHE A 175 8.00 6.42 -7.41
CA PHE A 175 9.21 6.73 -6.62
C PHE A 175 10.47 6.02 -7.13
N GLU A 176 10.35 4.84 -7.76
CA GLU A 176 11.47 4.14 -8.40
C GLU A 176 11.90 4.79 -9.74
N SER A 177 10.96 5.38 -10.49
CA SER A 177 11.21 5.89 -11.84
C SER A 177 11.41 7.41 -11.94
N GLU A 178 11.06 8.17 -10.91
CA GLU A 178 11.04 9.64 -10.90
C GLU A 178 11.69 10.19 -9.63
N ASP A 179 12.41 11.30 -9.75
CA ASP A 179 13.02 11.98 -8.61
C ASP A 179 11.98 12.80 -7.83
N LEU A 180 11.30 12.12 -6.90
CA LEU A 180 10.34 12.71 -5.97
C LEU A 180 10.97 13.11 -4.61
N ILE A 181 12.29 12.96 -4.45
CA ILE A 181 12.98 13.24 -3.18
C ILE A 181 13.41 14.71 -3.17
N VAL A 182 12.56 15.55 -2.59
CA VAL A 182 12.72 17.00 -2.63
C VAL A 182 13.57 17.47 -1.47
N VAL A 183 14.89 17.60 -1.69
CA VAL A 183 15.87 18.06 -0.69
C VAL A 183 15.91 19.59 -0.58
N GLY A 184 16.20 20.11 0.61
CA GLY A 184 16.39 21.56 0.87
C GLY A 184 15.10 22.35 1.16
N PRO A 185 15.22 23.68 1.41
CA PRO A 185 14.09 24.54 1.77
C PRO A 185 13.25 24.99 0.56
N ASP A 186 13.88 25.21 -0.60
CA ASP A 186 13.24 25.75 -1.82
C ASP A 186 12.21 24.79 -2.45
N GLY A 187 12.12 23.58 -1.92
CA GLY A 187 11.18 22.55 -2.31
C GLY A 187 9.98 22.37 -1.38
N ALA A 188 9.80 23.22 -0.36
CA ALA A 188 8.78 23.04 0.68
C ALA A 188 7.36 22.82 0.13
N SER A 189 6.93 23.58 -0.89
CA SER A 189 5.61 23.41 -1.53
C SER A 189 5.46 22.10 -2.31
N ARG A 190 6.52 21.67 -3.01
CA ARG A 190 6.56 20.37 -3.70
C ARG A 190 6.51 19.21 -2.72
N ARG A 191 7.17 19.35 -1.57
CA ARG A 191 7.15 18.37 -0.48
C ARG A 191 5.76 18.28 0.15
N ASP A 192 5.16 19.41 0.53
CA ASP A 192 3.83 19.46 1.13
C ASP A 192 2.75 18.84 0.23
N ALA A 193 2.72 19.21 -1.06
CA ALA A 193 1.79 18.61 -2.02
C ALA A 193 1.98 17.09 -2.17
N LEU A 194 3.24 16.61 -2.23
CA LEU A 194 3.54 15.19 -2.30
C LEU A 194 3.11 14.45 -1.02
N LEU A 195 3.37 15.00 0.17
CA LEU A 195 2.93 14.42 1.44
C LEU A 195 1.40 14.27 1.48
N ARG A 196 0.65 15.34 1.18
CA ARG A 196 -0.83 15.33 1.16
C ARG A 196 -1.39 14.29 0.18
N PHE A 197 -0.83 14.22 -1.03
CA PHE A 197 -1.21 13.25 -2.04
C PHE A 197 -0.96 11.81 -1.59
N VAL A 198 0.23 11.50 -1.05
CA VAL A 198 0.57 10.16 -0.57
C VAL A 198 -0.29 9.79 0.64
N HIS A 199 -0.48 10.71 1.59
CA HIS A 199 -1.36 10.49 2.75
C HIS A 199 -2.79 10.15 2.31
N ALA A 200 -3.35 10.89 1.34
CA ALA A 200 -4.68 10.63 0.80
C ALA A 200 -4.79 9.25 0.12
N LEU A 201 -3.77 8.84 -0.63
CA LEU A 201 -3.69 7.48 -1.21
C LEU A 201 -3.56 6.38 -0.13
N LEU A 202 -2.95 6.69 1.01
CA LEU A 202 -2.86 5.82 2.19
C LEU A 202 -4.11 5.89 3.09
N GLY A 203 -5.15 6.62 2.68
CA GLY A 203 -6.45 6.68 3.35
C GLY A 203 -6.54 7.67 4.52
N GLN A 204 -5.55 8.56 4.66
CA GLN A 204 -5.53 9.66 5.62
C GLN A 204 -5.53 10.99 4.85
N ALA A 205 -6.67 11.70 4.81
CA ALA A 205 -6.75 12.97 4.11
C ALA A 205 -7.40 14.02 5.00
N ASP A 206 -6.71 15.15 5.17
CA ASP A 206 -7.35 16.40 5.56
C ASP A 206 -8.17 16.89 4.37
N VAL A 207 -9.45 17.17 4.56
CA VAL A 207 -10.35 17.57 3.47
C VAL A 207 -10.38 19.11 3.40
N PRO A 208 -9.98 19.74 2.27
CA PRO A 208 -10.09 21.19 2.11
C PRO A 208 -11.54 21.67 2.14
N ASP A 209 -11.75 22.92 2.58
CA ASP A 209 -13.07 23.54 2.64
C ASP A 209 -13.79 23.50 1.27
N GLY A 210 -14.97 22.87 1.24
CA GLY A 210 -15.80 22.77 0.04
C GLY A 210 -15.45 21.64 -0.94
N VAL A 211 -14.53 20.74 -0.57
CA VAL A 211 -14.24 19.51 -1.35
C VAL A 211 -14.94 18.32 -0.70
N GLU A 212 -15.57 17.45 -1.51
CA GLU A 212 -16.14 16.19 -1.00
C GLU A 212 -15.03 15.20 -0.63
N ASN A 213 -15.25 14.40 0.40
CA ASN A 213 -14.22 13.53 0.99
C ASN A 213 -13.67 12.51 -0.02
N GLU A 214 -14.53 12.05 -0.94
CA GLU A 214 -14.23 11.12 -2.02
C GLU A 214 -13.42 11.76 -3.18
N GLU A 215 -13.50 13.08 -3.36
CA GLU A 215 -12.83 13.82 -4.44
C GLU A 215 -11.45 14.35 -4.04
N VAL A 216 -11.13 14.37 -2.74
CA VAL A 216 -9.91 14.97 -2.18
C VAL A 216 -8.61 14.45 -2.81
N VAL A 217 -8.57 13.17 -3.17
CA VAL A 217 -7.40 12.53 -3.79
C VAL A 217 -7.15 13.03 -5.22
N LEU A 218 -8.21 13.48 -5.92
CA LEU A 218 -8.10 14.02 -7.27
C LEU A 218 -7.51 15.43 -7.24
N VAL A 219 -7.92 16.26 -6.27
CA VAL A 219 -7.34 17.60 -6.03
C VAL A 219 -5.83 17.51 -5.79
N TYR A 220 -5.40 16.61 -4.89
CA TYR A 220 -3.97 16.43 -4.62
C TYR A 220 -3.21 15.75 -5.76
N LEU A 221 -3.88 14.96 -6.61
CA LEU A 221 -3.28 14.42 -7.83
C LEU A 221 -3.00 15.53 -8.86
N ASP A 222 -3.94 16.46 -9.05
CA ASP A 222 -3.77 17.62 -9.92
C ASP A 222 -2.63 18.54 -9.43
N ASP A 223 -2.57 18.81 -8.11
CA ASP A 223 -1.48 19.60 -7.50
C ASP A 223 -0.11 18.95 -7.74
N VAL A 224 0.04 17.65 -7.49
CA VAL A 224 1.28 16.90 -7.75
C VAL A 224 1.59 16.85 -9.24
N GLY A 225 0.60 16.65 -10.10
CA GLY A 225 0.75 16.69 -11.56
C GLY A 225 1.11 18.08 -12.11
N ALA A 226 0.84 19.17 -11.38
CA ALA A 226 1.32 20.51 -11.70
C ALA A 226 2.74 20.76 -11.20
N LEU A 227 3.06 20.29 -9.99
CA LEU A 227 4.33 20.54 -9.31
C LEU A 227 5.49 19.61 -9.76
N PHE A 228 5.17 18.46 -10.33
CA PHE A 228 6.13 17.50 -10.89
C PHE A 228 5.79 17.17 -12.36
N PRO A 229 6.18 18.03 -13.34
CA PRO A 229 5.73 17.90 -14.72
C PRO A 229 6.16 16.62 -15.46
N SER A 230 7.17 15.89 -14.96
CA SER A 230 7.60 14.60 -15.54
C SER A 230 6.53 13.51 -15.37
N LEU A 231 5.80 13.53 -14.25
CA LEU A 231 4.73 12.58 -13.92
C LEU A 231 3.64 12.48 -15.00
N ARG A 232 3.35 13.59 -15.70
CA ARG A 232 2.36 13.65 -16.79
C ARG A 232 2.65 12.71 -17.97
N ARG A 233 3.87 12.16 -18.06
CA ARG A 233 4.28 11.18 -19.08
C ARG A 233 4.67 9.83 -18.48
N ASN A 234 4.65 9.69 -17.16
CA ASN A 234 5.04 8.48 -16.47
C ASN A 234 3.90 7.45 -16.53
N PRO A 235 4.14 6.23 -17.05
CA PRO A 235 3.07 5.23 -17.22
C PRO A 235 2.50 4.74 -15.90
N ALA A 236 3.28 4.70 -14.81
CA ALA A 236 2.79 4.34 -13.49
C ALA A 236 1.92 5.46 -12.87
N PHE A 237 2.25 6.73 -13.14
CA PHE A 237 1.39 7.85 -12.72
C PHE A 237 0.03 7.84 -13.45
N LEU A 238 0.01 7.56 -14.76
CA LEU A 238 -1.24 7.42 -15.52
C LEU A 238 -2.08 6.20 -15.06
N GLU A 239 -1.42 5.09 -14.69
CA GLU A 239 -2.08 3.93 -14.08
C GLU A 239 -2.67 4.26 -12.71
N LEU A 240 -1.95 5.05 -11.90
CA LEU A 240 -2.39 5.52 -10.60
C LEU A 240 -3.58 6.47 -10.74
N GLU A 241 -3.52 7.47 -11.63
CA GLU A 241 -4.58 8.43 -11.93
C GLU A 241 -5.91 7.72 -12.24
N ALA A 242 -5.87 6.73 -13.13
CA ALA A 242 -7.03 5.91 -13.48
C ALA A 242 -7.63 5.10 -12.30
N ASN A 243 -6.90 4.94 -11.19
CA ASN A 243 -7.28 4.11 -10.04
C ASN A 243 -7.25 4.86 -8.70
N ALA A 244 -6.97 6.17 -8.65
CA ALA A 244 -6.60 6.90 -7.44
C ALA A 244 -7.66 6.78 -6.33
N THR A 245 -8.93 7.04 -6.65
CA THR A 245 -10.07 6.89 -5.73
C THR A 245 -10.23 5.45 -5.25
N CYS A 246 -10.00 4.45 -6.10
CA CYS A 246 -10.08 3.02 -5.74
C CYS A 246 -8.96 2.62 -4.77
N ILE A 247 -7.74 3.13 -4.99
CA ILE A 247 -6.58 2.92 -4.11
C ILE A 247 -6.84 3.57 -2.73
N ALA A 248 -7.20 4.85 -2.71
CA ALA A 248 -7.49 5.60 -1.49
C ALA A 248 -8.65 4.98 -0.68
N MET A 249 -9.74 4.59 -1.33
CA MET A 249 -10.89 3.95 -0.66
C MET A 249 -10.55 2.56 -0.12
N LYS A 250 -9.71 1.77 -0.80
CA LYS A 250 -9.19 0.51 -0.25
C LYS A 250 -8.31 0.75 0.97
N ALA A 251 -7.37 1.69 0.89
CA ALA A 251 -6.49 2.03 2.00
C ALA A 251 -7.28 2.49 3.22
N ARG A 252 -8.27 3.39 3.02
CA ARG A 252 -9.19 3.85 4.07
C ARG A 252 -10.02 2.72 4.68
N LEU A 253 -10.59 1.84 3.86
CA LEU A 253 -11.31 0.65 4.33
C LEU A 253 -10.42 -0.22 5.23
N PHE A 254 -9.20 -0.51 4.77
CA PHE A 254 -8.26 -1.31 5.56
C PHE A 254 -7.79 -0.62 6.84
N ALA A 255 -7.55 0.68 6.83
CA ALA A 255 -7.23 1.46 8.03
C ALA A 255 -8.38 1.40 9.05
N LEU A 256 -9.64 1.53 8.61
CA LEU A 256 -10.82 1.38 9.47
C LEU A 256 -10.96 -0.04 10.02
N LEU A 257 -10.69 -1.07 9.22
CA LEU A 257 -10.72 -2.47 9.66
C LEU A 257 -9.62 -2.77 10.68
N SER A 258 -8.40 -2.27 10.48
CA SER A 258 -7.31 -2.42 11.45
C SER A 258 -7.61 -1.73 12.78
N ARG A 259 -8.18 -0.50 12.74
CA ARG A 259 -8.65 0.20 13.95
C ARG A 259 -9.74 -0.59 14.66
N LEU A 260 -10.76 -1.06 13.95
CA LEU A 260 -11.82 -1.90 14.49
C LEU A 260 -11.27 -3.17 15.16
N CYS A 261 -10.28 -3.82 14.57
CA CYS A 261 -9.65 -5.00 15.16
C CYS A 261 -8.89 -4.66 16.45
N ALA A 262 -8.19 -3.51 16.49
CA ALA A 262 -7.43 -3.05 17.66
C ALA A 262 -8.34 -2.70 18.86
N GLU A 263 -9.54 -2.16 18.63
CA GLU A 263 -10.53 -1.92 19.69
C GLU A 263 -10.93 -3.20 20.46
N PHE A 264 -10.93 -4.36 19.78
CA PHE A 264 -11.22 -5.67 20.39
C PHE A 264 -9.97 -6.43 20.89
N ASP A 265 -8.76 -5.97 20.57
CA ASP A 265 -7.50 -6.64 20.93
C ASP A 265 -6.64 -5.71 21.78
N THR A 266 -7.17 -5.34 22.93
CA THR A 266 -6.52 -4.52 23.96
C THR A 266 -5.18 -5.08 24.44
N ALA A 267 -4.92 -6.38 24.21
CA ALA A 267 -3.67 -7.07 24.52
C ALA A 267 -2.65 -7.07 23.36
N GLY A 268 -2.99 -6.55 22.17
CA GLY A 268 -2.08 -6.45 21.02
C GLY A 268 -1.63 -7.80 20.44
N THR A 269 -2.49 -8.83 20.53
CA THR A 269 -2.16 -10.22 20.17
C THR A 269 -2.28 -10.56 18.68
N GLY A 270 -2.81 -9.66 17.86
CA GLY A 270 -3.23 -9.90 16.48
C GLY A 270 -4.50 -10.75 16.37
N LYS A 271 -5.29 -10.84 17.46
CA LYS A 271 -6.46 -11.71 17.57
C LYS A 271 -7.61 -11.07 18.36
N VAL A 272 -8.83 -11.30 17.88
CA VAL A 272 -10.08 -10.81 18.48
C VAL A 272 -10.83 -11.97 19.14
N ASP A 273 -11.41 -11.74 20.32
CA ASP A 273 -12.31 -12.70 20.97
C ASP A 273 -13.63 -12.82 20.19
N LEU A 274 -14.02 -14.05 19.83
CA LEU A 274 -15.20 -14.27 18.99
C LEU A 274 -16.51 -14.00 19.75
N ALA A 275 -16.56 -14.26 21.06
CA ALA A 275 -17.76 -14.05 21.86
C ALA A 275 -18.03 -12.55 22.09
N GLU A 276 -16.99 -11.77 22.38
CA GLU A 276 -17.07 -10.31 22.49
C GLU A 276 -17.49 -9.65 21.16
N LEU A 277 -16.86 -10.07 20.06
CA LEU A 277 -17.22 -9.64 18.72
C LEU A 277 -18.67 -10.01 18.36
N GLN A 278 -19.12 -11.22 18.74
CA GLN A 278 -20.50 -11.66 18.50
C GLN A 278 -21.49 -10.80 19.29
N ALA A 279 -21.27 -10.59 20.59
CA ALA A 279 -22.12 -9.75 21.43
C ALA A 279 -22.21 -8.30 20.90
N THR A 280 -21.07 -7.72 20.52
CA THR A 280 -21.04 -6.37 19.92
C THR A 280 -21.73 -6.32 18.56
N SER A 281 -21.52 -7.31 17.70
CA SER A 281 -22.18 -7.41 16.39
C SER A 281 -23.69 -7.57 16.53
N GLN A 282 -24.17 -8.40 17.46
CA GLN A 282 -25.59 -8.59 17.74
C GLN A 282 -26.25 -7.28 18.22
N ARG A 283 -25.55 -6.51 19.07
CA ARG A 283 -26.01 -5.20 19.55
C ARG A 283 -26.11 -4.15 18.44
N VAL A 284 -25.16 -4.11 17.51
CA VAL A 284 -25.09 -3.07 16.46
C VAL A 284 -25.94 -3.41 15.23
N LEU A 285 -25.98 -4.69 14.83
CA LEU A 285 -26.60 -5.12 13.56
C LEU A 285 -27.91 -5.89 13.76
N GLY A 286 -28.21 -6.32 14.98
CA GLY A 286 -29.27 -7.29 15.28
C GLY A 286 -28.82 -8.74 15.05
N GLU A 287 -29.45 -9.68 15.76
CA GLU A 287 -29.02 -11.07 15.85
C GLU A 287 -28.83 -11.75 14.48
N GLY A 288 -29.82 -11.64 13.59
CA GLY A 288 -29.78 -12.27 12.27
C GLY A 288 -28.61 -11.78 11.40
N LYS A 289 -28.36 -10.47 11.36
CA LYS A 289 -27.25 -9.90 10.58
C LYS A 289 -25.90 -10.24 11.21
N ALA A 290 -25.78 -10.21 12.54
CA ALA A 290 -24.56 -10.61 13.24
C ALA A 290 -24.21 -12.08 13.02
N ARG A 291 -25.22 -12.97 13.10
CA ARG A 291 -25.04 -14.40 12.82
C ARG A 291 -24.64 -14.64 11.37
N MET A 292 -25.24 -13.93 10.41
CA MET A 292 -24.77 -13.98 9.03
C MET A 292 -23.31 -13.51 8.95
N LEU A 293 -22.97 -12.35 9.50
CA LEU A 293 -21.66 -11.71 9.39
C LEU A 293 -20.52 -12.64 9.84
N LEU A 294 -20.70 -13.31 10.97
CA LEU A 294 -19.72 -14.21 11.58
C LEU A 294 -19.84 -15.66 11.09
N ASP A 295 -20.71 -15.94 10.12
CA ASP A 295 -20.81 -17.26 9.49
C ASP A 295 -19.49 -17.63 8.79
N GLY A 296 -18.98 -18.82 9.10
CA GLY A 296 -17.64 -19.26 8.69
C GLY A 296 -16.48 -18.81 9.60
N ALA A 297 -16.74 -18.16 10.74
CA ALA A 297 -15.72 -17.93 11.76
C ALA A 297 -15.19 -19.26 12.32
N GLN A 298 -13.86 -19.37 12.45
CA GLN A 298 -13.15 -20.55 12.94
C GLN A 298 -12.20 -20.08 14.05
N PRO A 299 -12.68 -19.99 15.30
CA PRO A 299 -11.83 -19.62 16.42
C PRO A 299 -10.75 -20.68 16.63
N ASP A 300 -9.63 -20.25 17.20
CA ASP A 300 -8.61 -21.15 17.70
C ASP A 300 -9.02 -21.78 19.05
N LYS A 301 -8.09 -22.51 19.68
CA LYS A 301 -8.31 -23.20 20.96
C LYS A 301 -8.70 -22.26 22.11
N ASP A 302 -8.35 -20.97 21.98
CA ASP A 302 -8.58 -19.95 23.00
C ASP A 302 -9.87 -19.14 22.72
N GLY A 303 -10.68 -19.56 21.72
CA GLY A 303 -11.91 -18.86 21.31
C GLY A 303 -11.68 -17.66 20.39
N LYS A 304 -10.44 -17.43 19.93
CA LYS A 304 -10.07 -16.19 19.22
C LYS A 304 -9.92 -16.38 17.71
N ILE A 305 -10.26 -15.33 16.95
CA ILE A 305 -10.03 -15.26 15.50
C ILE A 305 -8.89 -14.29 15.17
N ARG A 306 -8.11 -14.57 14.13
CA ARG A 306 -7.07 -13.65 13.63
C ARG A 306 -7.71 -12.48 12.89
N TYR A 307 -7.04 -11.32 12.90
CA TYR A 307 -7.44 -10.15 12.11
C TYR A 307 -7.68 -10.49 10.62
N THR A 308 -6.87 -11.38 10.03
CA THR A 308 -7.01 -11.81 8.62
C THR A 308 -8.35 -12.47 8.33
N GLN A 309 -8.89 -13.22 9.29
CA GLN A 309 -10.20 -13.83 9.19
C GLN A 309 -11.31 -12.80 9.41
N LEU A 310 -11.17 -11.91 10.39
CA LEU A 310 -12.16 -10.86 10.66
C LEU A 310 -12.31 -9.92 9.45
N THR A 311 -11.21 -9.43 8.89
CA THR A 311 -11.21 -8.64 7.65
C THR A 311 -11.92 -9.40 6.52
N SER A 312 -11.59 -10.68 6.29
CA SER A 312 -12.24 -11.49 5.25
C SER A 312 -13.75 -11.66 5.47
N LEU A 313 -14.22 -11.76 6.73
CA LEU A 313 -15.65 -11.81 7.06
C LEU A 313 -16.35 -10.47 6.82
N LEU A 314 -15.67 -9.35 7.06
CA LEU A 314 -16.21 -7.99 6.89
C LEU A 314 -16.20 -7.54 5.42
N THR A 315 -15.24 -7.97 4.61
CA THR A 315 -15.11 -7.58 3.19
C THR A 315 -15.70 -8.58 2.20
N ARG A 316 -16.30 -9.69 2.65
CA ARG A 316 -16.95 -10.65 1.75
C ARG A 316 -18.16 -10.02 1.05
N PRO A 317 -18.48 -10.43 -0.20
CA PRO A 317 -19.69 -9.97 -0.88
C PRO A 317 -20.95 -10.25 -0.05
N PRO A 318 -21.97 -9.37 -0.08
CA PRO A 318 -23.24 -9.66 0.58
C PRO A 318 -23.85 -10.96 0.02
N PRO A 319 -24.47 -11.80 0.87
CA PRO A 319 -25.08 -13.04 0.42
C PRO A 319 -26.17 -12.72 -0.62
N ARG A 320 -26.06 -13.32 -1.81
CA ARG A 320 -27.07 -13.17 -2.85
C ARG A 320 -28.40 -13.74 -2.32
N PRO A 321 -29.54 -13.05 -2.50
CA PRO A 321 -30.84 -13.62 -2.16
C PRO A 321 -31.06 -14.90 -2.98
N LYS A 322 -31.71 -15.89 -2.36
CA LYS A 322 -32.18 -17.12 -3.01
C LYS A 322 -33.55 -16.89 -3.63
#